data_AF-A0A5P8NZK6-F1
#
_entry.id   AF-A0A5P8NZK6-F1
#
_cell.length_a   1.000
_cell.length_b   1.000
_cell.length_c   1.000
_cell.angle_alpha   90.00
_cell.angle_beta   90.00
_cell.angle_gamma   90.00
#
_symmetry.space_group_name_H-M   'P 1'
#
loop_
_entity.id
_entity.type
_entity.pdbx_description
1 polymer ?
#
loop_
_entity_poly.entity_id
_entity_poly.type
_entity_poly.pdbx_seq_one_letter_code
_entity_poly.pdbx_strand_id
1 'polypeptide(L)'
;MYKDTNKRSIAKGVSWRFFATTTTIIIVYVFFGRLDLAIAAGLLETVAKIGLYWAHERAWFKIKWGRKKIEPFNIWFTGLPLSGKTTIADAVYKELEKLDIPIERIDSKDIRDIAPNIGFSREDRNRHMHRIGHLIKTLQNNSVSTVASFVSPYRESRKAIRDMVKNNVVVYVKADIETCKVRDYKGVYKKAISGELKNFSGVNDVYEEPQHAEIIINTDNTSVEEATIIIVKYIKKNYVK
;
A
#
# COMPACT_ATOMS: atom_id res chain seq x y z
N MET A 1 -15.03 -4.69 4.36
CA MET A 1 -15.47 -5.75 3.43
C MET A 1 -15.61 -7.03 4.25
N TYR A 2 -16.79 -7.66 4.33
CA TYR A 2 -16.88 -9.00 4.90
C TYR A 2 -16.13 -9.95 3.97
N LYS A 3 -14.90 -10.32 4.33
CA LYS A 3 -14.13 -11.33 3.61
C LYS A 3 -14.82 -12.65 3.91
N ASP A 4 -15.41 -13.26 2.89
CA ASP A 4 -15.86 -14.64 3.02
C ASP A 4 -14.63 -15.49 3.38
N THR A 5 -14.61 -16.00 4.61
CA THR A 5 -13.56 -16.91 5.01
C THR A 5 -13.68 -18.19 4.18
N ASN A 6 -12.56 -18.81 3.84
CA ASN A 6 -12.55 -20.08 3.10
C ASN A 6 -13.51 -21.11 3.74
N LYS A 7 -13.59 -21.12 5.08
CA LYS A 7 -14.53 -21.96 5.84
C LYS A 7 -16.00 -21.65 5.55
N ARG A 8 -16.39 -20.37 5.48
CA ARG A 8 -17.76 -19.95 5.20
C ARG A 8 -18.17 -20.23 3.75
N SER A 9 -17.27 -20.04 2.78
CA SER A 9 -17.52 -20.42 1.38
C SER A 9 -17.66 -21.93 1.20
N ILE A 10 -16.80 -22.72 1.86
CA ILE A 10 -16.92 -24.18 1.86
C ILE A 10 -18.25 -24.61 2.49
N ALA A 11 -18.63 -24.05 3.65
CA ALA A 11 -19.89 -24.37 4.31
C ALA A 11 -21.12 -24.04 3.44
N LYS A 12 -21.14 -22.86 2.78
CA LYS A 12 -22.17 -22.48 1.82
C LYS A 12 -22.23 -23.43 0.62
N GLY A 13 -21.07 -23.85 0.11
CA GLY A 13 -20.98 -24.79 -1.00
C GLY A 13 -21.49 -26.20 -0.65
N VAL A 14 -21.17 -26.68 0.56
CA VAL A 14 -21.64 -27.99 1.06
C VAL A 14 -23.14 -27.97 1.34
N SER A 15 -23.65 -26.92 2.02
CA SER A 15 -25.07 -26.83 2.33
C SER A 15 -25.93 -26.77 1.06
N TRP A 16 -25.56 -25.94 0.09
CA TRP A 16 -26.28 -25.87 -1.19
C TRP A 16 -26.25 -27.20 -1.95
N ARG A 17 -25.11 -27.91 -1.95
CA ARG A 17 -24.99 -29.22 -2.61
C ARG A 17 -25.88 -30.27 -1.96
N PHE A 18 -25.97 -30.31 -0.64
CA PHE A 18 -26.86 -31.24 0.05
C PHE A 18 -28.32 -31.06 -0.39
N PHE A 19 -28.82 -29.82 -0.45
CA PHE A 19 -30.17 -29.54 -0.93
C PHE A 19 -30.36 -29.92 -2.40
N ALA A 20 -29.42 -29.54 -3.27
CA ALA A 20 -29.51 -29.83 -4.70
C ALA A 20 -29.53 -31.34 -4.99
N THR A 21 -28.66 -32.12 -4.34
CA THR A 21 -28.61 -33.58 -4.51
C THR A 21 -29.88 -34.25 -3.99
N THR A 22 -30.43 -33.77 -2.87
CA THR A 22 -31.70 -34.27 -2.32
C THR A 22 -32.86 -34.05 -3.29
N THR A 23 -32.91 -32.89 -3.95
CA THR A 23 -33.92 -32.61 -4.98
C THR A 23 -33.83 -33.57 -6.16
N THR A 24 -32.62 -33.84 -6.66
CA THR A 24 -32.43 -34.81 -7.76
C THR A 24 -32.88 -36.21 -7.35
N ILE A 25 -32.53 -36.67 -6.14
CA ILE A 25 -32.96 -37.98 -5.64
C ILE A 25 -34.49 -38.06 -5.58
N ILE A 26 -35.17 -37.03 -5.07
CA ILE A 26 -36.64 -37.00 -5.02
C ILE A 26 -37.25 -37.05 -6.43
N ILE A 27 -36.75 -36.25 -7.38
CA ILE A 27 -37.26 -36.24 -8.75
C ILE A 27 -37.09 -37.61 -9.41
N VAL A 28 -35.89 -38.19 -9.36
CA VAL A 28 -35.62 -39.50 -9.98
C VAL A 28 -36.45 -40.58 -9.31
N TYR A 29 -36.64 -40.53 -7.99
CA TYR A 29 -37.50 -41.47 -7.29
C TYR A 29 -38.97 -41.37 -7.71
N VAL A 30 -39.51 -40.16 -7.86
CA VAL A 30 -40.91 -39.95 -8.30
C VAL A 30 -41.15 -40.52 -9.71
N PHE A 31 -40.19 -40.38 -10.63
CA PHE A 31 -40.36 -40.84 -12.01
C PHE A 31 -40.14 -42.35 -12.20
N PHE A 32 -39.18 -42.95 -11.48
CA PHE A 32 -38.77 -44.33 -11.72
C PHE A 32 -39.19 -45.31 -10.62
N GLY A 33 -39.69 -44.82 -9.48
CA GLY A 33 -40.09 -45.63 -8.31
C GLY A 33 -38.94 -46.38 -7.65
N ARG A 34 -37.70 -46.09 -8.04
CA ARG A 34 -36.50 -46.87 -7.70
C ARG A 34 -35.47 -46.02 -6.97
N LEU A 35 -35.35 -46.27 -5.66
CA LEU A 35 -34.47 -45.51 -4.76
C LEU A 35 -32.99 -45.70 -5.09
N ASP A 36 -32.60 -46.90 -5.54
CA ASP A 36 -31.24 -47.25 -5.94
C ASP A 36 -30.77 -46.40 -7.15
N LEU A 37 -31.61 -46.28 -8.17
CA LEU A 37 -31.34 -45.44 -9.34
C LEU A 37 -31.28 -43.95 -8.95
N ALA A 38 -32.16 -43.51 -8.04
CA ALA A 38 -32.20 -42.12 -7.58
C ALA A 38 -30.94 -41.72 -6.82
N ILE A 39 -30.47 -42.55 -5.88
CA ILE A 39 -29.24 -42.31 -5.12
C ILE A 39 -28.02 -42.32 -6.03
N ALA A 40 -27.92 -43.32 -6.93
CA ALA A 40 -26.80 -43.42 -7.87
C ALA A 40 -26.72 -42.19 -8.80
N ALA A 41 -27.86 -41.74 -9.34
CA ALA A 41 -27.94 -40.54 -10.17
C ALA A 41 -27.54 -39.27 -9.40
N GLY A 42 -28.03 -39.08 -8.18
CA GLY A 42 -27.67 -37.94 -7.34
C GLY A 42 -26.18 -37.88 -6.99
N LEU A 43 -25.57 -39.02 -6.66
CA LEU A 43 -24.13 -39.11 -6.39
C LEU A 43 -23.28 -38.80 -7.62
N LEU A 44 -23.60 -39.41 -8.77
CA LEU A 44 -22.90 -39.17 -10.04
C LEU A 44 -22.99 -37.71 -10.46
N GLU A 45 -24.19 -37.11 -10.37
CA GLU A 45 -24.41 -35.70 -10.70
C GLU A 45 -23.58 -34.78 -9.80
N THR A 46 -23.50 -35.09 -8.50
CA THR A 46 -22.73 -34.29 -7.54
C THR A 46 -21.25 -34.27 -7.88
N VAL A 47 -20.66 -35.45 -8.16
CA VAL A 47 -19.25 -35.57 -8.54
C VAL A 47 -18.99 -34.85 -9.86
N ALA A 48 -19.85 -35.04 -10.86
CA ALA A 48 -19.73 -34.38 -12.16
C ALA A 48 -19.80 -32.85 -12.04
N LYS A 49 -20.75 -32.31 -11.26
CA LYS A 49 -20.88 -30.85 -11.03
C LYS A 49 -19.69 -30.28 -10.26
N ILE A 50 -19.10 -31.02 -9.32
CA ILE A 50 -17.86 -30.59 -8.64
C ILE A 50 -16.74 -30.47 -9.67
N GLY A 51 -16.55 -31.49 -10.51
CA GLY A 51 -15.53 -31.48 -11.57
C GLY A 51 -15.74 -30.35 -12.58
N LEU A 52 -16.97 -30.17 -13.06
CA LEU A 52 -17.33 -29.09 -13.99
C LEU A 52 -17.15 -27.70 -13.36
N TYR A 53 -17.56 -27.51 -12.10
CA TYR A 53 -17.33 -26.25 -11.40
C TYR A 53 -15.83 -25.95 -11.24
N TRP A 54 -15.03 -26.94 -10.85
CA TRP A 54 -13.58 -26.79 -10.76
C TRP A 54 -12.95 -26.43 -12.11
N ALA A 55 -13.35 -27.12 -13.19
CA ALA A 55 -12.87 -26.83 -14.54
C ALA A 55 -13.29 -25.43 -15.01
N HIS A 56 -14.54 -25.04 -14.75
CA HIS A 56 -15.07 -23.71 -15.03
C HIS A 56 -14.32 -22.64 -14.25
N GLU A 57 -14.10 -22.81 -12.94
CA GLU A 57 -13.32 -21.87 -12.13
C GLU A 57 -11.89 -21.73 -12.65
N ARG A 58 -11.25 -22.83 -13.05
CA ARG A 58 -9.90 -22.80 -13.62
C ARG A 58 -9.85 -22.09 -14.97
N ALA A 59 -10.89 -22.23 -15.79
CA ALA A 59 -11.05 -21.47 -17.04
C ALA A 59 -11.28 -19.99 -16.75
N TRP A 60 -12.18 -19.66 -15.80
CA TRP A 60 -12.46 -18.29 -15.38
C TRP A 60 -11.27 -17.59 -14.73
N PHE A 61 -10.39 -18.33 -14.05
CA PHE A 61 -9.15 -17.78 -13.50
C PHE A 61 -8.21 -17.24 -14.59
N LYS A 62 -8.24 -17.82 -15.81
CA LYS A 62 -7.48 -17.34 -16.96
C LYS A 62 -8.12 -16.10 -17.62
N ILE A 63 -9.40 -15.88 -17.38
CA ILE A 63 -10.17 -14.80 -17.99
C ILE A 63 -10.06 -13.55 -17.11
N LYS A 64 -9.46 -12.51 -17.67
CA LYS A 64 -9.21 -11.22 -16.98
C LYS A 64 -10.40 -10.25 -17.06
N TRP A 65 -11.43 -10.60 -17.82
CA TRP A 65 -12.61 -9.76 -18.01
C TRP A 65 -13.31 -9.47 -16.68
N GLY A 66 -13.64 -8.20 -16.43
CA GLY A 66 -14.27 -7.73 -15.19
C GLY A 66 -13.33 -7.47 -14.00
N ARG A 67 -12.04 -7.82 -14.07
CA ARG A 67 -11.06 -7.46 -13.02
C ARG A 67 -10.55 -6.03 -13.23
N LYS A 68 -10.95 -5.09 -12.37
CA LYS A 68 -10.32 -3.76 -12.28
C LYS A 68 -9.07 -3.87 -11.41
N LYS A 69 -7.90 -3.74 -12.02
CA LYS A 69 -6.64 -3.61 -11.28
C LYS A 69 -6.51 -2.16 -10.81
N ILE A 70 -6.34 -1.96 -9.52
CA ILE A 70 -5.90 -0.66 -9.00
C ILE A 70 -4.43 -0.53 -9.37
N GLU A 71 -4.10 0.46 -10.20
CA GLU A 71 -2.72 0.76 -10.52
C GLU A 71 -2.02 1.26 -9.25
N PRO A 72 -0.89 0.66 -8.84
CA PRO A 72 -0.23 1.03 -7.61
C PRO A 72 0.34 2.45 -7.71
N PHE A 73 0.42 3.11 -6.57
CA PHE A 73 0.94 4.48 -6.45
C PHE A 73 1.96 4.58 -5.33
N ASN A 74 2.74 5.66 -5.34
CA ASN A 74 3.69 5.96 -4.28
C ASN A 74 3.41 7.36 -3.73
N ILE A 75 3.17 7.47 -2.43
CA ILE A 75 3.07 8.74 -1.72
C ILE A 75 4.44 9.03 -1.10
N TRP A 76 5.18 9.95 -1.70
CA TRP A 76 6.53 10.31 -1.29
C TRP A 76 6.54 11.59 -0.45
N PHE A 77 6.68 11.45 0.86
CA PHE A 77 6.82 12.58 1.78
C PHE A 77 8.28 13.06 1.81
N THR A 78 8.47 14.37 1.57
CA THR A 78 9.76 15.08 1.65
C THR A 78 9.64 16.33 2.51
N GLY A 79 10.72 16.77 3.16
CA GLY A 79 10.68 17.88 4.12
C GLY A 79 11.84 17.84 5.11
N LEU A 80 12.11 18.97 5.78
CA LEU A 80 13.15 19.09 6.81
C LEU A 80 12.99 18.06 7.95
N PRO A 81 14.07 17.62 8.62
CA PRO A 81 13.96 16.83 9.85
C PRO A 81 12.99 17.49 10.84
N LEU A 82 12.14 16.69 11.51
CA LEU A 82 11.10 17.20 12.43
C LEU A 82 10.01 18.10 11.82
N SER A 83 9.88 18.18 10.49
CA SER A 83 8.77 18.89 9.84
C SER A 83 7.39 18.21 10.00
N GLY A 84 7.30 17.02 10.61
CA GLY A 84 6.03 16.29 10.78
C GLY A 84 5.74 15.18 9.76
N LYS A 85 6.67 14.90 8.83
CA LYS A 85 6.53 13.85 7.79
C LYS A 85 6.02 12.52 8.29
N THR A 86 6.74 11.89 9.22
CA THR A 86 6.40 10.54 9.71
C THR A 86 5.02 10.53 10.35
N THR A 87 4.70 11.54 11.17
CA THR A 87 3.38 11.68 11.82
C THR A 87 2.23 11.73 10.80
N ILE A 88 2.35 12.57 9.76
CA ILE A 88 1.33 12.69 8.72
C ILE A 88 1.30 11.42 7.85
N ALA A 89 2.45 10.88 7.49
CA ALA A 89 2.54 9.66 6.68
C ALA A 89 1.90 8.45 7.38
N ASP A 90 2.11 8.30 8.69
CA ASP A 90 1.51 7.21 9.47
C ASP A 90 -0.01 7.37 9.58
N ALA A 91 -0.52 8.60 9.75
CA ALA A 91 -1.95 8.90 9.76
C ALA A 91 -2.59 8.61 8.38
N VAL A 92 -1.95 9.05 7.29
CA VAL A 92 -2.38 8.76 5.91
C VAL A 92 -2.37 7.26 5.64
N TYR A 93 -1.31 6.55 6.03
CA TYR A 93 -1.22 5.11 5.88
C TYR A 93 -2.37 4.38 6.59
N LYS A 94 -2.64 4.73 7.86
CA LYS A 94 -3.77 4.17 8.63
C LYS A 94 -5.13 4.40 7.96
N GLU A 95 -5.36 5.56 7.36
CA GLU A 95 -6.62 5.83 6.66
C GLU A 95 -6.74 5.08 5.33
N LEU A 96 -5.64 4.89 4.60
CA LEU A 96 -5.61 4.16 3.33
C LEU A 96 -5.67 2.64 3.53
N GLU A 97 -5.10 2.12 4.61
CA GLU A 97 -5.16 0.69 4.95
C GLU A 97 -6.61 0.21 5.13
N LYS A 98 -7.51 1.07 5.62
CA LYS A 98 -8.95 0.81 5.73
C LYS A 98 -9.64 0.53 4.38
N LEU A 99 -8.99 0.84 3.26
CA LEU A 99 -9.51 0.60 1.91
C LEU A 99 -9.27 -0.84 1.42
N ASP A 100 -8.59 -1.69 2.20
CA ASP A 100 -8.26 -3.09 1.84
C ASP A 100 -7.52 -3.21 0.49
N ILE A 101 -6.71 -2.18 0.17
CA ILE A 101 -5.78 -2.20 -0.97
C ILE A 101 -4.39 -2.61 -0.49
N PRO A 102 -3.60 -3.36 -1.28
CA PRO A 102 -2.21 -3.63 -0.92
C PRO A 102 -1.41 -2.34 -0.85
N ILE A 103 -0.96 -1.97 0.35
CA ILE A 103 -0.20 -0.76 0.61
C ILE A 103 0.81 -1.00 1.73
N GLU A 104 2.00 -0.42 1.62
CA GLU A 104 3.08 -0.57 2.60
C GLU A 104 3.62 0.77 3.08
N ARG A 105 4.00 0.82 4.36
CA ARG A 105 4.63 1.99 5.00
C ARG A 105 6.15 1.84 4.95
N ILE A 106 6.85 2.84 4.41
CA ILE A 106 8.31 2.85 4.31
C ILE A 106 8.87 4.11 4.98
N ASP A 107 9.38 4.01 6.20
CA ASP A 107 10.09 5.12 6.86
C ASP A 107 11.61 4.94 6.80
N SER A 108 12.33 6.06 6.80
CA SER A 108 13.77 6.10 6.92
C SER A 108 14.34 5.37 8.14
N LYS A 109 13.60 5.28 9.25
CA LYS A 109 14.03 4.54 10.44
C LYS A 109 14.07 3.04 10.17
N ASP A 110 12.98 2.49 9.64
CA ASP A 110 12.80 1.05 9.44
C ASP A 110 13.81 0.50 8.42
N ILE A 111 14.09 1.27 7.37
CA ILE A 111 15.04 0.83 6.33
C ILE A 111 16.49 0.93 6.79
N ARG A 112 16.84 1.88 7.66
CA ARG A 112 18.23 2.03 8.13
C ARG A 112 18.70 0.81 8.92
N ASP A 113 17.80 0.15 9.64
CA ASP A 113 18.13 -1.02 10.45
C ASP A 113 18.48 -2.25 9.59
N ILE A 114 17.91 -2.33 8.38
CA ILE A 114 18.12 -3.46 7.44
C ILE A 114 19.13 -3.14 6.33
N ALA A 115 19.61 -1.90 6.24
CA ALA A 115 20.54 -1.45 5.22
C ALA A 115 21.87 -0.98 5.85
N PRO A 116 22.85 -1.90 6.01
CA PRO A 116 24.14 -1.55 6.61
C PRO A 116 24.91 -0.53 5.76
N ASN A 117 25.75 0.27 6.42
CA ASN A 117 26.72 1.19 5.80
C ASN A 117 26.12 2.30 4.93
N ILE A 118 25.01 2.91 5.36
CA ILE A 118 24.53 4.16 4.75
C ILE A 118 25.26 5.33 5.40
N GLY A 119 26.28 5.85 4.72
CA GLY A 119 26.92 7.11 5.13
C GLY A 119 25.98 8.32 4.98
N PHE A 120 26.44 9.48 5.43
CA PHE A 120 25.69 10.74 5.39
C PHE A 120 26.22 11.73 4.35
N SER A 121 27.14 11.30 3.47
CA SER A 121 27.56 12.11 2.32
C SER A 121 26.40 12.31 1.34
N ARG A 122 26.54 13.28 0.43
CA ARG A 122 25.57 13.51 -0.64
C ARG A 122 25.43 12.27 -1.53
N GLU A 123 26.54 11.65 -1.89
CA GLU A 123 26.62 10.43 -2.70
C GLU A 123 25.93 9.25 -2.00
N ASP A 124 26.17 9.06 -0.70
CA ASP A 124 25.55 7.98 0.07
C ASP A 124 24.03 8.15 0.16
N ARG A 125 23.57 9.39 0.39
CA ARG A 125 22.15 9.74 0.40
C ARG A 125 21.51 9.49 -0.95
N ASN A 126 22.15 9.92 -2.04
CA ASN A 126 21.67 9.69 -3.40
C ASN A 126 21.58 8.18 -3.71
N ARG A 127 22.63 7.40 -3.36
CA ARG A 127 22.63 5.94 -3.54
C ARG A 127 21.54 5.26 -2.71
N HIS A 128 21.34 5.69 -1.47
CA HIS A 128 20.28 5.19 -0.62
C HIS A 128 18.90 5.48 -1.23
N MET A 129 18.65 6.70 -1.71
CA MET A 129 17.39 7.05 -2.37
C MET A 129 17.13 6.22 -3.64
N HIS A 130 18.16 5.88 -4.42
CA HIS A 130 18.02 4.95 -5.54
C HIS A 130 17.62 3.54 -5.08
N ARG A 131 18.22 3.01 -4.00
CA ARG A 131 17.84 1.71 -3.43
C ARG A 131 16.36 1.70 -3.00
N ILE A 132 15.91 2.78 -2.35
CA ILE A 132 14.50 2.94 -1.98
C ILE A 132 13.60 2.98 -3.22
N GLY A 133 14.00 3.71 -4.26
CA GLY A 133 13.28 3.71 -5.54
C GLY A 133 13.12 2.31 -6.13
N HIS A 134 14.18 1.49 -6.12
CA HIS A 134 14.14 0.11 -6.59
C HIS A 134 13.21 -0.78 -5.75
N LEU A 135 13.22 -0.61 -4.42
CA LEU A 135 12.29 -1.28 -3.52
C LEU A 135 10.84 -0.93 -3.87
N ILE A 136 10.52 0.35 -3.99
CA ILE A 136 9.18 0.83 -4.34
C ILE A 136 8.76 0.29 -5.71
N LYS A 137 9.64 0.35 -6.72
CA LYS A 137 9.37 -0.22 -8.05
C LYS A 137 9.06 -1.72 -7.97
N THR A 138 9.78 -2.46 -7.13
CA THR A 138 9.55 -3.90 -6.92
C THR A 138 8.19 -4.16 -6.27
N LEU A 139 7.82 -3.37 -5.26
CA LEU A 139 6.50 -3.42 -4.62
C LEU A 139 5.38 -3.10 -5.63
N GLN A 140 5.55 -2.05 -6.43
CA GLN A 140 4.60 -1.68 -7.47
C GLN A 140 4.45 -2.77 -8.56
N ASN A 141 5.53 -3.47 -8.94
CA ASN A 141 5.44 -4.61 -9.85
C ASN A 141 4.56 -5.74 -9.28
N ASN A 142 4.45 -5.83 -7.95
CA ASN A 142 3.57 -6.75 -7.23
C ASN A 142 2.21 -6.13 -6.85
N SER A 143 1.86 -4.98 -7.44
CA SER A 143 0.61 -4.25 -7.21
C SER A 143 0.45 -3.71 -5.77
N VAL A 144 1.57 -3.48 -5.09
CA VAL A 144 1.61 -2.88 -3.75
C VAL A 144 1.90 -1.39 -3.89
N SER A 145 1.01 -0.57 -3.34
CA SER A 145 1.21 0.89 -3.23
C SER A 145 2.09 1.20 -2.02
N THR A 146 2.67 2.41 -1.95
CA THR A 146 3.58 2.76 -0.87
C THR A 146 3.31 4.13 -0.27
N VAL A 147 3.52 4.26 1.03
CA VAL A 147 3.58 5.52 1.77
C VAL A 147 5.00 5.67 2.32
N ALA A 148 5.82 6.43 1.62
CA ALA A 148 7.24 6.58 1.90
C ALA A 148 7.56 7.94 2.52
N SER A 149 8.39 7.98 3.56
CA SER A 149 8.78 9.23 4.23
C SER A 149 10.28 9.34 4.45
N PHE A 150 10.87 10.31 3.77
CA PHE A 150 12.31 10.55 3.81
C PHE A 150 12.58 12.06 3.87
N VAL A 151 13.76 12.46 4.34
CA VAL A 151 14.19 13.86 4.20
C VAL A 151 14.36 14.17 2.72
N SER A 152 15.00 13.26 1.97
CA SER A 152 15.27 13.37 0.51
C SER A 152 15.66 14.80 0.10
N PRO A 153 16.75 15.37 0.65
CA PRO A 153 17.02 16.80 0.57
C PRO A 153 17.36 17.30 -0.84
N TYR A 154 17.92 16.43 -1.69
CA TYR A 154 18.36 16.79 -3.03
C TYR A 154 17.27 16.53 -4.07
N ARG A 155 17.03 17.51 -4.93
CA ARG A 155 16.10 17.45 -6.06
C ARG A 155 16.42 16.32 -7.01
N GLU A 156 17.70 16.09 -7.27
CA GLU A 156 18.20 15.01 -8.12
C GLU A 156 17.65 13.64 -7.65
N SER A 157 17.75 13.35 -6.35
CA SER A 157 17.25 12.10 -5.78
C SER A 157 15.74 11.94 -5.93
N ARG A 158 14.97 13.02 -5.71
CA ARG A 158 13.51 13.01 -5.87
C ARG A 158 13.10 12.87 -7.33
N LYS A 159 13.84 13.48 -8.25
CA LYS A 159 13.64 13.32 -9.70
C LYS A 159 13.90 11.87 -10.11
N ALA A 160 15.01 11.28 -9.68
CA ALA A 160 15.33 9.88 -9.98
C ALA A 160 14.23 8.92 -9.48
N ILE A 161 13.68 9.14 -8.28
CA ILE A 161 12.55 8.34 -7.77
C ILE A 161 11.31 8.53 -8.66
N ARG A 162 10.96 9.79 -8.99
CA ARG A 162 9.82 10.10 -9.86
C ARG A 162 9.93 9.43 -11.23
N ASP A 163 11.12 9.39 -11.81
CA ASP A 163 11.38 8.75 -13.11
C ASP A 163 11.37 7.21 -13.00
N MET A 164 11.67 6.66 -11.82
CA MET A 164 11.78 5.22 -11.59
C MET A 164 10.44 4.53 -11.26
N VAL A 165 9.54 5.22 -10.55
CA VAL A 165 8.29 4.65 -10.00
C VAL A 165 7.06 5.18 -10.73
N LYS A 166 5.97 4.41 -10.72
CA LYS A 166 4.70 4.81 -11.34
C LYS A 166 3.86 5.61 -10.35
N ASN A 167 3.04 6.53 -10.85
CA ASN A 167 2.04 7.27 -10.05
C ASN A 167 2.66 7.88 -8.77
N ASN A 168 3.80 8.56 -8.93
CA ASN A 168 4.53 9.17 -7.81
C ASN A 168 3.88 10.49 -7.38
N VAL A 169 3.34 10.51 -6.17
CA VAL A 169 2.72 11.69 -5.54
C VAL A 169 3.69 12.24 -4.51
N VAL A 170 4.37 13.34 -4.84
CA VAL A 170 5.28 14.03 -3.94
C VAL A 170 4.47 14.94 -3.01
N VAL A 171 4.53 14.63 -1.72
CA VAL A 171 3.96 15.43 -0.64
C VAL A 171 5.09 16.22 0.01
N TYR A 172 5.12 17.53 -0.23
CA TYR A 172 6.06 18.41 0.44
C TYR A 172 5.50 18.84 1.80
N VAL A 173 6.13 18.38 2.87
CA VAL A 173 5.83 18.80 4.24
C VAL A 173 6.71 19.99 4.57
N LYS A 174 6.15 21.18 4.32
CA LYS A 174 6.78 22.47 4.56
C LYS A 174 6.65 22.87 6.03
N ALA A 175 7.76 23.29 6.61
CA ALA A 175 7.86 23.83 7.94
C ALA A 175 9.10 24.73 7.97
N ASP A 176 9.02 25.85 8.67
CA ASP A 176 10.19 26.70 8.88
C ASP A 176 11.23 25.98 9.74
N ILE A 177 12.51 26.26 9.49
CA ILE A 177 13.61 25.63 10.23
C ILE A 177 13.55 26.00 11.72
N GLU A 178 13.16 27.23 12.05
CA GLU A 178 13.00 27.68 13.44
C GLU A 178 11.90 26.89 14.14
N THR A 179 10.76 26.65 13.50
CA THR A 179 9.73 25.74 14.02
C THR A 179 10.29 24.34 14.24
N CYS A 180 11.07 23.81 13.30
CA CYS A 180 11.68 22.48 13.44
C CYS A 180 12.68 22.39 14.60
N LYS A 181 13.45 23.46 14.86
CA LYS A 181 14.37 23.58 16.01
C LYS A 181 13.61 23.64 17.33
N VAL A 182 12.50 24.38 17.40
CA VAL A 182 11.64 24.43 18.59
C VAL A 182 11.06 23.04 18.89
N ARG A 183 10.70 22.28 17.86
CA ARG A 183 10.21 20.90 17.97
C ARG A 183 11.29 19.87 18.31
N ASP A 184 12.54 20.24 18.59
CA ASP A 184 13.69 19.32 18.72
C ASP A 184 13.69 18.41 19.98
N TYR A 185 12.63 17.62 20.15
CA TYR A 185 12.48 16.64 21.23
C TYR A 185 13.52 15.51 21.15
N LYS A 186 14.21 15.34 20.02
CA LYS A 186 15.29 14.37 19.82
C LYS A 186 16.68 14.94 20.03
N GLY A 187 16.81 16.25 20.19
CA GLY A 187 18.11 16.93 20.28
C GLY A 187 18.95 16.88 19.00
N VAL A 188 18.38 16.52 17.85
CA VAL A 188 19.13 16.34 16.59
C VAL A 188 19.55 17.68 15.99
N TYR A 189 18.75 18.73 16.15
CA TYR A 189 19.14 20.07 15.72
C TYR A 189 20.22 20.65 16.63
N LYS A 190 20.08 20.46 17.96
CA LYS A 190 21.13 20.87 18.92
C LYS A 190 22.48 20.23 18.59
N LYS A 191 22.50 18.92 18.33
CA LYS A 191 23.69 18.17 17.94
C LYS A 191 24.26 18.60 16.57
N ALA A 192 23.40 18.97 15.62
CA ALA A 192 23.86 19.49 14.34
C ALA A 192 24.51 20.88 14.47
N ILE A 193 23.96 21.75 15.31
CA ILE A 193 24.48 23.09 15.58
C ILE A 193 25.81 23.02 16.35
N SER A 194 25.95 22.09 17.29
CA SER A 194 27.21 21.89 18.02
C SER A 194 28.31 21.20 17.19
N GLY A 195 28.01 20.78 15.96
CA GLY A 195 28.96 20.10 15.07
C GLY A 195 29.12 18.60 15.31
N GLU A 196 28.36 18.00 16.25
CA GLU A 196 28.34 16.56 16.50
C GLU A 196 27.71 15.79 15.32
N LEU A 197 26.68 16.37 14.68
CA LEU A 197 26.06 15.81 13.47
C LEU A 197 26.46 16.60 12.22
N LYS A 198 27.29 15.99 11.37
CA LYS A 198 27.67 16.52 10.06
C LYS A 198 26.60 16.21 8.99
N ASN A 199 26.58 17.01 7.94
CA ASN A 199 25.67 16.93 6.80
C ASN A 199 24.18 16.92 7.17
N PHE A 200 23.76 17.66 8.19
CA PHE A 200 22.39 17.77 8.64
C PHE A 200 21.61 18.82 7.84
N SER A 201 20.57 18.37 7.14
CA SER A 201 19.79 19.20 6.20
C SER A 201 19.11 20.37 6.91
N GLY A 202 19.35 21.57 6.40
CA GLY A 202 18.87 22.85 6.95
C GLY A 202 19.88 23.53 7.89
N VAL A 203 20.87 22.81 8.43
CA VAL A 203 21.87 23.39 9.35
C VAL A 203 23.24 23.49 8.68
N ASN A 204 23.84 22.35 8.34
CA ASN A 204 25.17 22.28 7.74
C ASN A 204 25.20 21.46 6.43
N ASP A 205 24.01 21.20 5.87
CA ASP A 205 23.77 20.68 4.51
C ASP A 205 22.48 21.31 3.96
N VAL A 206 22.33 21.36 2.64
CA VAL A 206 21.19 21.99 1.98
C VAL A 206 19.93 21.12 2.08
N TYR A 207 18.76 21.77 2.13
CA TYR A 207 17.50 21.15 1.77
C TYR A 207 16.94 21.91 0.57
N GLU A 208 16.92 21.28 -0.59
CA GLU A 208 16.38 21.90 -1.79
C GLU A 208 14.88 21.66 -1.81
N GLU A 209 14.06 22.71 -1.78
CA GLU A 209 12.61 22.56 -1.84
C GLU A 209 12.16 21.93 -3.18
N PRO A 210 11.10 21.09 -3.19
CA PRO A 210 10.58 20.51 -4.42
C PRO A 210 9.87 21.57 -5.27
N GLN A 211 10.30 21.74 -6.52
CA GLN A 211 9.65 22.67 -7.47
C GLN A 211 8.31 22.14 -8.00
N HIS A 212 8.12 20.82 -8.02
CA HIS A 212 6.91 20.17 -8.53
C HIS A 212 6.45 19.10 -7.54
N ALA A 213 5.75 19.56 -6.50
CA ALA A 213 5.03 18.70 -5.57
C ALA A 213 3.54 18.69 -5.94
N GLU A 214 2.92 17.51 -5.96
CA GLU A 214 1.48 17.36 -6.15
C GLU A 214 0.70 17.94 -4.99
N ILE A 215 1.26 17.85 -3.77
CA ILE A 215 0.64 18.33 -2.54
C ILE A 215 1.70 19.05 -1.71
N ILE A 216 1.36 20.25 -1.21
CA ILE A 216 2.18 20.99 -0.25
C ILE A 216 1.35 21.13 1.03
N ILE A 217 1.91 20.68 2.15
CA ILE A 217 1.33 20.82 3.49
C ILE A 217 2.21 21.74 4.30
N ASN A 218 1.69 22.90 4.70
CA ASN A 218 2.37 23.78 5.63
C ASN A 218 2.00 23.42 7.08
N THR A 219 2.92 22.77 7.79
CA THR A 219 2.67 22.28 9.16
C THR A 219 2.73 23.35 10.24
N ASP A 220 3.00 24.60 9.87
CA ASP A 220 2.87 25.73 10.79
C ASP A 220 1.38 26.10 10.98
N ASN A 221 0.55 25.84 9.96
CA ASN A 221 -0.86 26.27 9.91
C ASN A 221 -1.85 25.13 9.62
N THR A 222 -1.38 23.88 9.50
CA THR A 222 -2.23 22.74 9.15
C THR A 222 -2.02 21.63 10.17
N SER A 223 -3.12 21.19 10.78
CA SER A 223 -3.13 20.05 11.71
C SER A 223 -2.82 18.73 10.99
N VAL A 224 -2.46 17.70 11.75
CA VAL A 224 -2.19 16.37 11.20
C VAL A 224 -3.46 15.79 10.55
N GLU A 225 -4.60 16.00 11.19
CA GLU A 225 -5.91 15.55 10.74
C GLU A 225 -6.30 16.19 9.40
N GLU A 226 -6.17 17.51 9.28
CA GLU A 226 -6.45 18.24 8.03
C GLU A 226 -5.51 17.80 6.90
N ALA A 227 -4.20 17.69 7.17
CA ALA A 227 -3.23 17.22 6.20
C ALA A 227 -3.56 15.81 5.71
N THR A 228 -3.97 14.93 6.62
CA THR A 228 -4.38 13.55 6.32
C THR A 228 -5.59 13.53 5.41
N ILE A 229 -6.62 14.33 5.72
CA ILE A 229 -7.85 14.45 4.90
C ILE A 229 -7.51 14.92 3.49
N ILE A 230 -6.68 15.96 3.35
CA ILE A 230 -6.27 16.51 2.04
C ILE A 230 -5.60 15.43 1.19
N ILE A 231 -4.62 14.73 1.76
CA ILE A 231 -3.82 13.72 1.04
C ILE A 231 -4.71 12.52 0.67
N VAL A 232 -5.47 11.98 1.62
CA VAL A 232 -6.35 10.82 1.37
C VAL A 232 -7.41 11.15 0.32
N LYS A 233 -8.00 12.36 0.36
CA LYS A 233 -8.98 12.80 -0.64
C LYS A 233 -8.36 12.86 -2.04
N TYR A 234 -7.15 13.41 -2.16
CA TYR A 234 -6.42 13.45 -3.42
C TYR A 234 -6.14 12.03 -3.96
N ILE A 235 -5.68 11.13 -3.10
CA ILE A 235 -5.36 9.75 -3.51
C ILE A 235 -6.61 8.99 -3.95
N LYS A 236 -7.70 9.09 -3.17
CA LYS A 236 -8.98 8.45 -3.54
C LYS A 236 -9.47 8.94 -4.89
N LYS A 237 -9.50 10.26 -5.11
CA LYS A 237 -9.98 10.84 -6.36
C LYS A 237 -9.19 10.38 -7.60
N ASN A 238 -7.87 10.25 -7.48
CA ASN A 238 -7.00 10.03 -8.65
C ASN A 238 -6.64 8.55 -8.88
N TYR A 239 -6.54 7.74 -7.82
CA TYR A 239 -5.97 6.39 -7.90
C TYR A 239 -6.89 5.28 -7.37
N VAL A 240 -7.87 5.61 -6.52
CA VAL A 240 -8.81 4.62 -5.95
C VAL A 240 -10.22 4.89 -6.49
N LYS A 241 -10.50 4.37 -7.69
CA LYS A 241 -11.81 4.47 -8.37
C LYS A 241 -12.78 3.38 -7.97
#